data_AF-A0A842SNE5-F1
#
_entry.id   AF-A0A842SNE5-F1
#
_cell.length_a   1.000
_cell.length_b   1.000
_cell.length_c   1.000
_cell.angle_alpha   90.00
_cell.angle_beta   90.00
_cell.angle_gamma   90.00
#
_symmetry.space_group_name_H-M   'P 1'
#
loop_
_entity.id
_entity.type
_entity.pdbx_description
1 polymer ?
#
loop_
_entity_poly.entity_id
_entity_poly.type
_entity_poly.pdbx_seq_one_letter_code
_entity_poly.pdbx_strand_id
1 'polypeptide(L)'
;MIDVEMPPSYKKYFQELDEKVNELYKIAEKAREKGLDPMLEPEPKITRDIAERIEKLIGPEGITERMRELGAMDRRAMSFKVAREIALGKFGSMEKEAAADQAIRTALAIMTEGVTIAPIEGIPEIKIKKNPDNTEYLSIYLAGPIRPAGGT
;
A
#
# COMPACT_ATOMS: atom_id res chain seq x y z
N MET A 1 11.05 12.48 10.44
CA MET A 1 11.57 13.43 9.44
C MET A 1 12.03 12.62 8.24
N ILE A 2 11.76 13.09 7.03
CA ILE A 2 12.38 12.55 5.81
C ILE A 2 13.88 12.83 5.94
N ASP A 3 14.69 11.78 6.01
CA ASP A 3 16.14 11.87 6.19
C ASP A 3 16.82 12.11 4.83
N VAL A 4 16.44 13.21 4.20
CA VAL A 4 16.97 13.64 2.90
C VAL A 4 17.74 14.93 3.13
N GLU A 5 18.98 14.96 2.66
CA GLU A 5 19.81 16.15 2.68
C GLU A 5 19.13 17.27 1.88
N MET A 6 18.82 18.38 2.55
CA MET A 6 18.08 19.48 1.95
C MET A 6 18.55 20.83 2.47
N PRO A 7 18.46 21.90 1.66
CA PRO A 7 18.80 23.25 2.10
C PRO A 7 18.03 23.64 3.37
N PRO A 8 18.60 24.47 4.26
CA PRO A 8 17.93 24.88 5.49
C PRO A 8 16.54 25.53 5.27
N SER A 9 16.37 26.27 4.17
CA SER A 9 15.09 26.87 3.80
C SER A 9 14.02 25.82 3.48
N TYR A 10 14.39 24.72 2.81
CA TYR A 10 13.51 23.61 2.49
C TYR A 10 13.13 22.85 3.76
N LYS A 11 14.11 22.63 4.65
CA LYS A 11 13.86 21.99 5.95
C LYS A 11 12.82 22.76 6.77
N LYS A 12 12.98 24.08 6.86
CA LYS A 12 12.02 24.95 7.54
C LYS A 12 10.63 24.88 6.89
N TYR A 13 10.57 24.97 5.55
CA TYR A 13 9.32 24.88 4.80
C TYR A 13 8.57 23.57 5.05
N PHE A 14 9.25 22.42 4.96
CA PHE A 14 8.63 21.12 5.21
C PHE A 14 8.22 20.93 6.67
N GLN A 15 8.98 21.48 7.62
CA GLN A 15 8.60 21.47 9.04
C GLN A 15 7.30 22.25 9.27
N GLU A 16 7.17 23.46 8.69
CA GLU A 16 5.94 24.25 8.80
C GLU A 16 4.73 23.54 8.17
N LEU A 17 4.92 22.82 7.05
CA LEU A 17 3.86 22.02 6.46
C LEU A 17 3.46 20.85 7.36
N ASP A 18 4.42 20.10 7.88
CA ASP A 18 4.17 18.95 8.75
C ASP A 18 3.45 19.41 10.03
N GLU A 19 3.89 20.49 10.66
CA GLU A 19 3.23 21.06 11.84
C GLU A 19 1.76 21.42 11.58
N LYS A 20 1.47 22.14 10.49
CA LYS A 20 0.10 22.54 10.12
C LYS A 20 -0.78 21.34 9.77
N VAL A 21 -0.26 20.37 9.02
CA VAL A 21 -1.01 19.16 8.69
C VAL A 21 -1.34 18.37 9.96
N ASN A 22 -0.39 18.22 10.89
CA ASN A 22 -0.62 17.52 12.15
C ASN A 22 -1.59 18.27 13.07
N GLU A 23 -1.59 19.61 13.08
CA GLU A 23 -2.58 20.41 13.79
C GLU A 23 -3.99 20.14 13.26
N LEU A 24 -4.18 20.21 11.93
CA LEU A 24 -5.46 19.92 11.29
C LEU A 24 -5.91 18.46 11.52
N TYR A 25 -4.96 17.51 11.51
CA TYR A 25 -5.27 16.11 11.78
C TYR A 25 -5.83 15.90 13.19
N LYS A 26 -5.24 16.54 14.20
CA LYS A 26 -5.75 16.51 15.59
C LYS A 26 -7.14 17.10 15.74
N ILE A 27 -7.47 18.13 14.96
CA ILE A 27 -8.82 18.69 14.92
C ILE A 27 -9.78 17.66 14.33
N ALA A 28 -9.39 16.98 13.24
CA ALA A 28 -10.18 15.92 12.64
C ALA A 28 -10.39 14.72 13.57
N GLU A 29 -9.36 14.29 14.31
CA GLU A 29 -9.46 13.23 15.34
C GLU A 29 -10.54 13.57 16.37
N LYS A 30 -10.44 14.75 17.00
CA LYS A 30 -11.44 15.22 17.98
C LYS A 30 -12.86 15.34 17.42
N ALA A 31 -12.99 15.62 16.12
CA ALA A 31 -14.29 15.66 15.46
C ALA A 31 -14.85 14.25 15.26
N ARG A 32 -14.03 13.32 14.75
CA ARG A 32 -14.41 11.92 14.48
C ARG A 32 -14.71 11.12 15.75
N GLU A 33 -14.01 11.40 16.85
CA GLU A 33 -14.26 10.81 18.17
C GLU A 33 -15.69 11.04 18.70
N LYS A 34 -16.42 12.04 18.18
CA LYS A 34 -17.82 12.28 18.55
C LYS A 34 -18.78 11.21 18.01
N GLY A 35 -18.33 10.33 17.12
CA GLY A 35 -19.13 9.22 16.59
C GLY A 35 -20.27 9.65 15.66
N LEU A 36 -20.11 10.79 14.98
CA LEU A 36 -21.10 11.33 14.03
C LEU A 36 -20.84 10.91 12.58
N ASP A 37 -19.68 10.31 12.31
CA ASP A 37 -19.23 9.84 11.00
C ASP A 37 -19.03 8.31 11.01
N PRO A 38 -18.88 7.64 9.85
CA PRO A 38 -18.74 6.18 9.77
C PRO A 38 -17.56 5.58 10.55
N MET A 39 -16.51 6.38 10.79
CA MET A 39 -15.31 5.98 11.51
C MET A 39 -15.01 6.97 12.65
N LEU A 40 -14.51 6.45 13.77
CA LEU A 40 -14.11 7.23 14.96
C LEU A 40 -12.76 7.94 14.81
N GLU A 41 -12.02 7.63 13.74
CA GLU A 41 -10.74 8.25 13.41
C GLU A 41 -10.79 8.83 12.00
N PRO A 42 -9.89 9.76 11.65
CA PRO A 42 -9.70 10.18 10.28
C PRO A 42 -9.30 8.99 9.40
N GLU A 43 -10.10 8.75 8.35
CA GLU A 43 -9.86 7.70 7.36
C GLU A 43 -8.58 7.94 6.55
N PRO A 44 -8.25 9.17 6.08
CA PRO A 44 -6.96 9.43 5.45
C PRO A 44 -5.82 9.24 6.45
N LYS A 45 -4.80 8.47 6.08
CA LYS A 45 -3.59 8.31 6.87
C LYS A 45 -2.46 9.16 6.28
N ILE A 46 -1.72 9.86 7.13
CA ILE A 46 -0.55 10.64 6.71
C ILE A 46 0.60 9.68 6.40
N THR A 47 1.23 9.82 5.25
CA THR A 47 2.38 9.01 4.77
C THR A 47 3.46 9.93 4.24
N ARG A 48 4.73 9.57 4.44
CA ARG A 48 5.86 10.41 4.02
C ARG A 48 6.43 10.08 2.64
N ASP A 49 6.35 8.82 2.25
CA ASP A 49 6.92 8.31 1.01
C ASP A 49 6.04 7.20 0.39
N ILE A 50 6.49 6.66 -0.74
CA ILE A 50 5.80 5.57 -1.46
C ILE A 50 5.72 4.30 -0.59
N ALA A 51 6.77 4.02 0.19
CA ALA A 51 6.86 2.80 0.97
C ALA A 51 5.86 2.80 2.14
N GLU A 52 5.82 3.90 2.91
CA GLU A 52 4.82 4.10 3.98
C GLU A 52 3.40 4.10 3.41
N ARG A 53 3.21 4.66 2.21
CA ARG A 53 1.91 4.67 1.54
C ARG A 53 1.44 3.26 1.23
N ILE A 54 2.30 2.42 0.66
CA ILE A 54 1.95 1.04 0.32
C ILE A 54 1.65 0.24 1.59
N GLU A 55 2.46 0.39 2.64
CA GLU A 55 2.22 -0.31 3.90
C GLU A 55 0.90 0.08 4.54
N LYS A 56 0.61 1.39 4.66
CA LYS A 56 -0.63 1.85 5.29
C LYS A 56 -1.89 1.57 4.49
N LEU A 57 -1.78 1.50 3.16
CA LEU A 57 -2.92 1.22 2.29
C LEU A 57 -3.20 -0.28 2.11
N ILE A 58 -2.15 -1.10 2.03
CA ILE A 58 -2.24 -2.49 1.55
C ILE A 58 -1.49 -3.46 2.47
N GLY A 59 -0.42 -3.00 3.12
CA GLY A 59 0.49 -3.87 3.85
C GLY A 59 1.36 -4.75 2.94
N PRO A 60 1.93 -5.84 3.48
CA PRO A 60 1.88 -6.26 4.88
C PRO A 60 2.78 -5.37 5.78
N GLU A 61 2.64 -5.51 7.10
CA GLU A 61 3.49 -4.81 8.07
C GLU A 61 4.97 -5.14 7.86
N GLY A 62 5.84 -4.13 7.99
CA GLY A 62 7.28 -4.25 7.76
C GLY A 62 7.70 -4.10 6.29
N ILE A 63 6.76 -3.91 5.36
CA ILE A 63 7.12 -3.73 3.95
C ILE A 63 7.87 -2.43 3.69
N THR A 64 7.62 -1.36 4.46
CA THR A 64 8.33 -0.09 4.30
C THR A 64 9.83 -0.25 4.46
N GLU A 65 10.25 -0.91 5.54
CA GLU A 65 11.67 -1.16 5.81
C GLU A 65 12.30 -2.00 4.70
N ARG A 66 11.59 -3.05 4.26
CA ARG A 66 12.09 -3.90 3.19
C ARG A 66 12.23 -3.16 1.85
N MET A 67 11.28 -2.28 1.51
CA MET A 67 11.39 -1.48 0.28
C MET A 67 12.58 -0.53 0.34
N ARG A 68 12.88 0.05 1.51
CA ARG A 68 14.06 0.90 1.72
C ARG A 68 15.37 0.12 1.57
N GLU A 69 15.45 -1.10 2.13
CA GLU A 69 16.60 -2.00 1.91
C GLU A 69 16.82 -2.34 0.43
N LEU A 70 15.73 -2.44 -0.34
CA LEU A 70 15.76 -2.74 -1.77
C LEU A 70 15.86 -1.49 -2.65
N GLY A 71 16.07 -0.30 -2.08
CA GLY A 71 16.00 0.97 -2.81
C GLY A 71 16.96 1.12 -3.99
N ALA A 72 18.03 0.32 -4.04
CA ALA A 72 18.96 0.28 -5.18
C ALA A 72 18.44 -0.56 -6.37
N MET A 73 17.38 -1.37 -6.19
CA MET A 73 16.78 -2.17 -7.24
C MET A 73 15.83 -1.33 -8.10
N ASP A 74 15.75 -1.67 -9.38
CA ASP A 74 14.66 -1.20 -10.23
C ASP A 74 13.30 -1.58 -9.63
N ARG A 75 12.32 -0.67 -9.74
CA ARG A 75 11.01 -0.82 -9.11
C ARG A 75 10.26 -2.06 -9.58
N ARG A 76 10.38 -2.42 -10.87
CA ARG A 76 9.75 -3.63 -11.39
C ARG A 76 10.40 -4.86 -10.75
N ALA A 77 11.74 -4.92 -10.71
CA ALA A 77 12.44 -6.02 -10.05
C ALA A 77 12.10 -6.11 -8.54
N MET A 78 12.02 -4.97 -7.85
CA MET A 78 11.61 -4.88 -6.46
C MET A 78 10.21 -5.47 -6.24
N SER A 79 9.23 -5.13 -7.08
CA SER A 79 7.85 -5.62 -6.94
C SER A 79 7.77 -7.15 -7.01
N PHE A 80 8.47 -7.79 -7.96
CA PHE A 80 8.52 -9.25 -8.06
C PHE A 80 9.23 -9.88 -6.86
N LYS A 81 10.33 -9.27 -6.40
CA LYS A 81 11.07 -9.75 -5.24
C LYS A 81 10.22 -9.70 -3.97
N VAL A 82 9.52 -8.60 -3.75
CA VAL A 82 8.60 -8.43 -2.62
C VAL A 82 7.45 -9.44 -2.70
N ALA A 83 6.79 -9.59 -3.86
CA ALA A 83 5.74 -10.59 -4.03
C ALA A 83 6.22 -12.00 -3.67
N ARG A 84 7.42 -12.37 -4.12
CA ARG A 84 8.02 -13.67 -3.78
C ARG A 84 8.29 -13.80 -2.28
N GLU A 85 8.80 -12.75 -1.64
CA GLU A 85 9.07 -12.74 -0.20
C GLU A 85 7.77 -12.87 0.62
N ILE A 86 6.69 -12.21 0.20
CA ILE A 86 5.35 -12.37 0.79
C ILE A 86 4.84 -13.80 0.60
N ALA A 87 4.88 -14.33 -0.63
CA ALA A 87 4.42 -15.67 -0.94
C ALA A 87 5.20 -16.78 -0.20
N LEU A 88 6.44 -16.52 0.18
CA LEU A 88 7.28 -17.43 0.98
C LEU A 88 7.14 -17.21 2.50
N GLY A 89 6.25 -16.30 2.93
CA GLY A 89 5.93 -16.09 4.34
C GLY A 89 6.92 -15.23 5.12
N LYS A 90 7.75 -14.41 4.44
CA LYS A 90 8.72 -13.52 5.12
C LYS A 90 8.04 -12.51 6.06
N PHE A 91 6.84 -12.09 5.72
CA PHE A 91 6.04 -11.10 6.47
C PHE A 91 4.93 -11.76 7.31
N GLY A 92 5.14 -13.02 7.69
CA GLY A 92 4.13 -13.85 8.34
C GLY A 92 3.56 -14.91 7.41
N SER A 93 3.24 -16.08 7.96
CA SER A 93 2.64 -17.18 7.22
C SER A 93 1.16 -16.92 6.97
N MET A 94 0.71 -17.16 5.74
CA MET A 94 -0.68 -17.01 5.32
C MET A 94 -1.11 -18.27 4.56
N GLU A 95 -2.42 -18.52 4.54
CA GLU A 95 -2.98 -19.51 3.62
C GLU A 95 -2.66 -19.14 2.17
N LYS A 96 -2.53 -20.16 1.31
CA LYS A 96 -2.03 -20.01 -0.07
C LYS A 96 -2.74 -18.90 -0.87
N GLU A 97 -4.06 -18.83 -0.77
CA GLU A 97 -4.87 -17.81 -1.46
C GLU A 97 -4.65 -16.40 -0.88
N ALA A 98 -4.58 -16.27 0.45
CA ALA A 98 -4.31 -14.99 1.12
C ALA A 98 -2.88 -14.49 0.82
N ALA A 99 -1.90 -15.40 0.79
CA ALA A 99 -0.53 -15.08 0.40
C ALA A 99 -0.46 -14.56 -1.06
N ALA A 100 -1.23 -15.19 -1.97
CA ALA A 100 -1.32 -14.76 -3.36
C ALA A 100 -1.99 -13.38 -3.49
N ASP A 101 -3.10 -13.16 -2.79
CA ASP A 101 -3.80 -11.87 -2.81
C ASP A 101 -2.90 -10.73 -2.29
N GLN A 102 -2.30 -10.90 -1.12
CA GLN A 102 -1.38 -9.92 -0.53
C GLN A 102 -0.17 -9.67 -1.46
N ALA A 103 0.45 -10.72 -1.99
CA ALA A 103 1.61 -10.57 -2.88
C ALA A 103 1.28 -9.79 -4.15
N ILE A 104 0.12 -10.06 -4.77
CA ILE A 104 -0.32 -9.38 -6.00
C ILE A 104 -0.66 -7.93 -5.73
N ARG A 105 -1.43 -7.63 -4.67
CA ARG A 105 -1.79 -6.25 -4.32
C ARG A 105 -0.56 -5.41 -3.99
N THR A 106 0.35 -5.94 -3.15
CA THR A 106 1.57 -5.22 -2.79
C THR A 106 2.47 -5.01 -4.01
N ALA A 107 2.65 -6.01 -4.88
CA ALA A 107 3.45 -5.84 -6.09
C ALA A 107 2.84 -4.83 -7.07
N LEU A 108 1.52 -4.88 -7.30
CA LEU A 108 0.83 -3.93 -8.16
C LEU A 108 0.96 -2.50 -7.60
N ALA A 109 0.87 -2.34 -6.29
CA ALA A 109 1.06 -1.05 -5.64
C ALA A 109 2.49 -0.52 -5.78
N ILE A 110 3.50 -1.38 -5.64
CA ILE A 110 4.90 -1.00 -5.90
C ILE A 110 5.06 -0.57 -7.36
N MET A 111 4.52 -1.32 -8.33
CA MET A 111 4.62 -0.96 -9.74
C MET A 111 3.99 0.39 -10.06
N THR A 112 2.85 0.68 -9.43
CA THR A 112 2.03 1.90 -9.64
C THR A 112 2.28 2.99 -8.60
N GLU A 113 3.38 2.92 -7.85
CA GLU A 113 3.79 3.93 -6.85
C GLU A 113 2.75 4.18 -5.73
N GLY A 114 1.78 3.28 -5.57
CA GLY A 114 0.68 3.42 -4.63
C GLY A 114 -0.23 4.63 -4.90
N VAL A 115 -0.24 5.15 -6.13
CA VAL A 115 -1.10 6.30 -6.50
C VAL A 115 -2.43 5.90 -7.12
N THR A 116 -2.56 4.63 -7.52
CA THR A 116 -3.76 4.11 -8.17
C THR A 116 -4.67 3.39 -7.19
N ILE A 117 -5.97 3.41 -7.47
CA ILE A 117 -6.97 2.68 -6.67
C ILE A 117 -7.06 1.19 -7.04
N ALA A 118 -6.37 0.76 -8.11
CA ALA A 118 -6.45 -0.60 -8.65
C ALA A 118 -6.19 -1.71 -7.60
N PRO A 119 -5.15 -1.62 -6.75
CA PRO A 119 -4.89 -2.65 -5.75
C PRO A 119 -5.94 -2.75 -4.63
N ILE A 120 -6.81 -1.74 -4.48
CA ILE A 120 -7.80 -1.66 -3.40
C ILE A 120 -9.19 -1.95 -3.95
N GLU A 121 -9.66 -1.13 -4.88
CA GLU A 121 -11.03 -1.20 -5.40
C GLU A 121 -11.12 -1.86 -6.78
N GLY A 122 -10.02 -1.90 -7.53
CA GLY A 122 -10.01 -2.48 -8.87
C GLY A 122 -10.05 -4.00 -8.88
N ILE A 123 -9.53 -4.63 -7.82
CA ILE A 123 -9.44 -6.09 -7.66
C ILE A 123 -10.23 -6.49 -6.40
N PRO A 124 -11.55 -6.76 -6.49
CA PRO A 124 -12.32 -7.21 -5.33
C PRO A 124 -11.87 -8.56 -4.79
N GLU A 125 -11.41 -9.47 -5.65
CA GLU A 125 -11.19 -10.87 -5.26
C GLU A 125 -10.10 -11.54 -6.09
N ILE A 126 -9.27 -12.34 -5.43
CA ILE A 126 -8.28 -13.24 -6.04
C ILE A 126 -8.56 -14.64 -5.51
N LYS A 127 -8.75 -15.61 -6.41
CA LYS A 127 -9.09 -17.00 -6.08
C LYS A 127 -8.16 -18.02 -6.69
N ILE A 128 -7.88 -19.09 -5.95
CA ILE A 128 -7.27 -20.30 -6.50
C ILE A 128 -8.39 -21.29 -6.83
N LYS A 129 -8.53 -21.60 -8.12
CA LYS A 129 -9.58 -22.47 -8.66
C LYS A 129 -8.96 -23.72 -9.27
N LYS A 130 -9.79 -24.71 -9.56
CA LYS A 130 -9.38 -25.98 -10.18
C LYS A 130 -9.90 -26.08 -11.60
N ASN A 131 -9.04 -26.58 -12.49
CA ASN A 131 -9.40 -27.02 -13.83
C ASN A 131 -10.11 -28.39 -13.76
N PRO A 132 -10.78 -28.84 -14.84
CA PRO A 132 -11.40 -30.17 -14.89
C PRO A 132 -10.42 -31.34 -14.65
N ASP A 133 -9.14 -31.16 -14.94
CA ASP A 133 -8.07 -32.12 -14.67
C ASP A 133 -7.52 -32.05 -13.22
N ASN A 134 -8.18 -31.29 -12.34
CA ASN A 134 -7.80 -30.99 -10.96
C ASN A 134 -6.51 -30.16 -10.78
N THR A 135 -5.90 -29.64 -11.85
CA THR A 135 -4.80 -28.68 -11.70
C THR A 135 -5.31 -27.34 -11.20
N GLU A 136 -4.49 -26.61 -10.45
CA GLU A 136 -4.87 -25.31 -9.87
C GLU A 136 -4.46 -24.14 -10.78
N TYR A 137 -5.29 -23.10 -10.82
CA TYR A 137 -5.00 -21.83 -11.48
C TYR A 137 -5.47 -20.65 -10.64
N LEU A 138 -4.91 -19.47 -10.92
CA LEU A 138 -5.28 -18.22 -10.26
C LEU A 138 -6.33 -17.47 -11.10
N SER A 139 -7.37 -16.97 -10.44
CA SER A 139 -8.45 -16.18 -11.03
C SER A 139 -8.49 -14.81 -10.35
N ILE A 140 -8.38 -13.74 -11.14
CA ILE A 140 -8.45 -12.35 -10.65
C ILE A 140 -9.78 -11.76 -11.11
N TYR A 141 -10.58 -11.28 -10.17
CA TYR A 141 -11.83 -10.60 -10.44
C TYR A 141 -11.57 -9.10 -10.48
N LEU A 142 -12.09 -8.42 -11.49
CA LEU A 142 -11.95 -6.97 -11.66
C LEU A 142 -13.30 -6.28 -11.48
N ALA A 143 -13.30 -5.14 -10.79
CA ALA A 143 -14.47 -4.29 -10.60
C ALA A 143 -14.37 -2.99 -11.42
N GLY A 144 -15.51 -2.30 -11.59
CA GLY A 144 -15.58 -1.03 -12.33
C GLY A 144 -14.52 0.02 -11.94
N PRO A 145 -14.16 0.19 -10.66
CA PRO A 145 -13.08 1.09 -10.22
C PRO A 145 -11.69 0.78 -10.79
N ILE A 146 -11.49 -0.34 -11.50
CA ILE A 146 -10.26 -0.59 -12.25
C ILE A 146 -10.06 0.42 -13.38
N ARG A 147 -11.15 0.95 -13.96
CA ARG A 147 -11.10 1.87 -15.11
C ARG A 147 -10.33 3.18 -14.84
N PRO A 148 -10.57 3.92 -13.75
CA PRO A 148 -9.82 5.14 -13.46
C PRO A 148 -8.33 4.90 -13.16
N ALA A 149 -7.90 3.67 -12.89
CA ALA A 149 -6.48 3.36 -12.72
C ALA A 149 -5.68 3.43 -14.03
N GLY A 150 -6.35 3.43 -15.19
CA GLY A 150 -5.71 3.43 -16.50
C GLY A 150 -5.39 2.01 -17.00
N GLY A 151 -4.92 1.93 -18.25
CA GLY A 151 -4.64 0.65 -18.91
C GLY A 151 -3.18 0.20 -18.90
N THR A 152 -2.26 1.03 -18.37
CA THR A 152 -0.82 0.71 -18.22
C THR A 152 -0.62 -0.22 -17.03
#